data_AF-A0A4R6I598-F1
#
_entry.id   AF-A0A4R6I598-F1
#
_cell.length_a   1.000
_cell.length_b   1.000
_cell.length_c   1.000
_cell.angle_alpha   90.00
_cell.angle_beta   90.00
_cell.angle_gamma   90.00
#
_symmetry.space_group_name_H-M   'P 1'
#
loop_
_entity.id
_entity.type
_entity.pdbx_description
1 polymer ?
#
loop_
_entity_poly.entity_id
_entity_poly.type
_entity_poly.pdbx_seq_one_letter_code
_entity_poly.pdbx_strand_id
1 'polypeptide(L)'
;MGFKRRTSFNPKRRLQAPSEEVPEQWLHAGYGGNPEHKRNPGDFGLTPPANPRPHKSLCDDASITSREQAKALLLAGIKKGLVSQQRDHAKESWPQNIWAVTADGIALEARLENAERGTYHGYPMPEQDPLADRVREEWRKRDE
;
A
#
# COMPACT_ATOMS: atom_id res chain seq x y z
N MET A 1 13.58 21.78 -20.76
CA MET A 1 12.70 22.11 -19.62
C MET A 1 12.84 20.99 -18.60
N GLY A 2 13.56 21.19 -17.50
CA GLY A 2 13.76 20.14 -16.48
C GLY A 2 12.56 20.05 -15.54
N PHE A 3 11.91 18.89 -15.45
CA PHE A 3 10.88 18.66 -14.44
C PHE A 3 11.54 18.68 -13.05
N LYS A 4 11.29 19.73 -12.26
CA LYS A 4 11.68 19.79 -10.84
C LYS A 4 11.01 18.63 -10.12
N ARG A 5 11.79 17.67 -9.61
CA ARG A 5 11.29 16.66 -8.67
C ARG A 5 10.63 17.39 -7.50
N ARG A 6 9.36 17.10 -7.24
CA ARG A 6 8.67 17.57 -6.04
C ARG A 6 9.44 17.02 -4.83
N THR A 7 9.92 17.88 -3.94
CA THR A 7 10.69 17.49 -2.75
C THR A 7 9.81 17.24 -1.52
N SER A 8 8.50 17.55 -1.62
CA SER A 8 7.55 17.45 -0.52
C SER A 8 6.50 16.38 -0.84
N PHE A 9 6.41 15.36 0.02
CA PHE A 9 5.30 14.40 0.02
C PHE A 9 4.14 14.96 0.85
N ASN A 10 2.92 14.55 0.51
CA ASN A 10 1.71 14.97 1.22
C ASN A 10 1.88 14.70 2.74
N PRO A 11 1.72 15.70 3.63
CA PRO A 11 1.91 15.52 5.08
C PRO A 11 1.02 14.42 5.68
N LYS A 12 -0.09 14.08 5.01
CA LYS A 12 -0.97 12.94 5.34
C LYS A 12 -0.35 11.56 5.11
N ARG A 13 0.77 11.50 4.38
CA ARG A 13 1.53 10.27 4.04
C ARG A 13 2.83 10.15 4.84
N ARG A 14 2.89 10.78 6.02
CA ARG A 14 4.05 10.69 6.90
C ARG A 14 4.14 9.29 7.51
N LEU A 15 5.28 8.64 7.30
CA LEU A 15 5.63 7.36 7.93
C LEU A 15 5.70 7.51 9.45
N GLN A 16 5.16 6.52 10.16
CA GLN A 16 5.42 6.37 11.58
C GLN A 16 6.91 6.09 11.81
N ALA A 17 7.45 6.63 12.90
CA ALA A 17 8.76 6.23 13.37
C ALA A 17 8.76 4.71 13.64
N PRO A 18 9.90 4.02 13.49
CA PRO A 18 10.00 2.62 13.87
C PRO A 18 9.49 2.42 15.30
N SER A 19 8.59 1.47 15.50
CA SER A 19 8.11 1.05 16.82
C SER A 19 8.19 -0.47 16.89
N GLU A 20 8.59 -0.98 18.06
CA GLU A 20 8.66 -2.42 18.31
C GLU A 20 7.27 -3.05 18.44
N GLU A 21 6.25 -2.24 18.77
CA GLU A 21 4.89 -2.70 18.97
C GLU A 21 4.00 -2.37 17.78
N VAL A 22 3.41 -3.42 17.20
CA VAL A 22 2.35 -3.35 16.21
C VAL A 22 1.07 -3.83 16.88
N PRO A 23 0.00 -3.02 16.93
CA PRO A 23 -1.26 -3.44 17.54
C PRO A 23 -1.80 -4.72 16.87
N GLU A 24 -2.14 -5.72 17.70
CA GLU A 24 -2.57 -7.05 17.24
C GLU A 24 -3.75 -6.96 16.26
N GLN A 25 -4.68 -6.04 16.50
CA GLN A 25 -5.84 -5.85 15.62
C GLN A 25 -5.40 -5.54 14.18
N TRP A 26 -4.28 -4.84 13.98
CA TRP A 26 -3.82 -4.53 12.62
C TRP A 26 -3.41 -5.77 11.82
N LEU A 27 -3.03 -6.85 12.49
CA LEU A 27 -2.70 -8.12 11.84
C LEU A 27 -3.92 -8.81 11.21
N HIS A 28 -5.14 -8.36 11.54
CA HIS A 28 -6.38 -8.82 10.94
C HIS A 28 -6.81 -7.99 9.71
N ALA A 29 -5.97 -7.06 9.24
CA ALA A 29 -6.27 -6.22 8.09
C ALA A 29 -6.73 -7.03 6.85
N GLY A 30 -7.81 -6.56 6.24
CA GLY A 30 -8.36 -7.12 5.01
C GLY A 30 -7.81 -6.42 3.77
N TYR A 31 -7.77 -7.13 2.64
CA TYR A 31 -7.50 -6.54 1.33
C TYR A 31 -8.76 -6.62 0.48
N GLY A 32 -9.36 -5.47 0.13
CA GLY A 32 -10.61 -5.37 -0.64
C GLY A 32 -10.38 -5.59 -2.13
N GLY A 33 -9.36 -4.92 -2.68
CA GLY A 33 -9.00 -4.97 -4.10
C GLY A 33 -10.00 -4.21 -5.00
N ASN A 34 -9.59 -3.10 -5.60
CA ASN A 34 -10.40 -2.36 -6.56
C ASN A 34 -10.27 -2.98 -7.97
N PRO A 35 -11.38 -3.31 -8.67
CA PRO A 35 -11.36 -3.78 -10.07
C PRO A 35 -10.76 -2.78 -11.07
N GLU A 36 -10.63 -1.50 -10.72
CA GLU A 36 -10.08 -0.48 -11.63
C GLU A 36 -8.55 -0.54 -11.84
N HIS A 37 -7.81 -1.38 -11.11
CA HIS A 37 -6.34 -1.44 -11.11
C HIS A 37 -5.76 -2.82 -11.46
N LYS A 38 -6.56 -3.70 -12.08
CA LYS A 38 -6.12 -5.04 -12.51
C LYS A 38 -6.49 -5.31 -13.95
N ARG A 39 -5.50 -5.72 -14.75
CA ARG A 39 -5.70 -6.10 -16.15
C ARG A 39 -6.23 -7.54 -16.27
N ASN A 40 -5.97 -8.38 -15.27
CA ASN A 40 -6.59 -9.71 -15.11
C ASN A 40 -7.23 -9.83 -13.72
N PRO A 41 -8.55 -10.08 -13.62
CA PRO A 41 -9.25 -10.12 -12.33
C PRO A 41 -8.97 -11.34 -11.45
N GLY A 42 -8.28 -12.39 -11.94
CA GLY A 42 -7.90 -13.58 -11.14
C GLY A 42 -9.04 -14.14 -10.25
N ASP A 43 -8.67 -14.63 -9.05
CA ASP A 43 -9.57 -15.13 -7.99
C ASP A 43 -10.34 -14.04 -7.22
N PHE A 44 -10.30 -12.78 -7.66
CA PHE A 44 -10.94 -11.70 -6.91
C PHE A 44 -12.47 -11.71 -7.04
N GLY A 45 -13.05 -12.56 -7.89
CA GLY A 45 -14.50 -12.61 -8.12
C GLY A 45 -15.05 -11.31 -8.72
N LEU A 46 -14.22 -10.58 -9.47
CA LEU A 46 -14.55 -9.27 -9.99
C LEU A 46 -14.83 -9.32 -11.49
N THR A 47 -15.99 -8.85 -11.91
CA THR A 47 -16.30 -8.59 -13.32
C THR A 47 -15.41 -7.43 -13.80
N PRO A 48 -14.61 -7.59 -14.87
CA PRO A 48 -13.70 -6.53 -15.32
C PRO A 48 -14.49 -5.29 -15.77
N PRO A 49 -14.04 -4.06 -15.43
CA PRO A 49 -14.68 -2.85 -15.93
C PRO A 49 -14.46 -2.74 -17.45
N ALA A 50 -15.52 -2.38 -18.18
CA ALA A 50 -15.56 -2.35 -19.65
C ALA A 50 -14.62 -1.33 -20.33
N ASN A 51 -13.76 -0.63 -19.58
CA ASN A 51 -12.89 0.42 -20.10
C ASN A 51 -11.57 0.56 -19.30
N PRO A 52 -10.52 -0.20 -19.65
CA PRO A 52 -9.22 -0.07 -19.00
C PRO A 52 -8.60 1.30 -19.34
N ARG A 53 -8.38 2.15 -18.34
CA ARG A 53 -7.72 3.45 -18.54
C ARG A 53 -6.20 3.23 -18.71
N PRO A 54 -5.57 3.71 -19.80
CA PRO A 54 -4.19 3.36 -20.19
C PRO A 54 -3.07 3.93 -19.30
N HIS A 55 -3.41 4.67 -18.23
CA HIS A 55 -2.44 5.34 -17.35
C HIS A 55 -2.58 4.99 -15.86
N LYS A 56 -3.36 3.98 -15.50
CA LYS A 56 -3.45 3.52 -14.11
C LYS A 56 -2.32 2.53 -13.84
N SER A 57 -1.45 2.79 -12.86
CA SER A 57 -0.47 1.82 -12.35
C SER A 57 -1.21 0.55 -11.96
N LEU A 58 -0.91 -0.54 -12.66
CA LEU A 58 -1.56 -1.83 -12.46
C LEU A 58 -0.77 -2.63 -11.43
N CYS A 59 -1.45 -3.41 -10.60
CA CYS A 59 -0.79 -4.39 -9.74
C CYS A 59 0.02 -5.42 -10.56
N ASP A 60 -0.32 -5.59 -11.85
CA ASP A 60 0.41 -6.40 -12.82
C ASP A 60 1.87 -5.94 -13.02
N ASP A 61 2.14 -4.63 -13.02
CA ASP A 61 3.52 -4.09 -13.13
C ASP A 61 4.37 -4.42 -11.88
N ALA A 62 3.71 -4.77 -10.77
CA ALA A 62 4.35 -5.20 -9.53
C ALA A 62 4.35 -6.73 -9.33
N SER A 63 4.01 -7.51 -10.37
CA SER A 63 3.89 -8.97 -10.31
C SER A 63 2.92 -9.47 -9.23
N ILE A 64 1.94 -8.65 -8.82
CA ILE A 64 0.95 -9.02 -7.80
C ILE A 64 -0.29 -9.60 -8.50
N THR A 65 -0.38 -10.92 -8.52
CA THR A 65 -1.39 -11.64 -9.33
C THR A 65 -2.55 -12.21 -8.52
N SER A 66 -2.43 -12.26 -7.17
CA SER A 66 -3.48 -12.81 -6.30
C SER A 66 -3.81 -11.93 -5.10
N ARG A 67 -5.02 -12.14 -4.55
CA ARG A 67 -5.50 -11.43 -3.34
C ARG A 67 -4.67 -11.80 -2.12
N GLU A 68 -4.27 -13.06 -2.05
CA GLU A 68 -3.44 -13.58 -0.97
C GLU A 68 -2.07 -12.94 -0.99
N GLN A 69 -1.46 -12.76 -2.16
CA GLN A 69 -0.17 -12.09 -2.29
C GLN A 69 -0.25 -10.62 -1.89
N ALA A 70 -1.30 -9.91 -2.34
CA ALA A 70 -1.54 -8.53 -1.93
C ALA A 70 -1.78 -8.39 -0.42
N LYS A 71 -2.54 -9.33 0.17
CA LYS A 71 -2.77 -9.38 1.62
C LYS A 71 -1.48 -9.70 2.38
N ALA A 72 -0.66 -10.62 1.89
CA ALA A 72 0.62 -10.96 2.51
C ALA A 72 1.56 -9.74 2.56
N LEU A 73 1.64 -8.97 1.46
CA LEU A 73 2.40 -7.73 1.40
C LEU A 73 1.85 -6.66 2.35
N LEU A 74 0.53 -6.51 2.42
CA LEU A 74 -0.14 -5.60 3.36
C LEU A 74 0.27 -5.92 4.82
N LEU A 75 0.16 -7.20 5.20
CA LEU A 75 0.52 -7.67 6.54
C LEU A 75 2.02 -7.54 6.82
N ALA A 76 2.87 -7.75 5.82
CA ALA A 76 4.32 -7.53 5.96
C ALA A 76 4.64 -6.05 6.23
N GLY A 77 3.96 -5.12 5.55
CA GLY A 77 4.06 -3.68 5.83
C GLY A 77 3.65 -3.31 7.25
N ILE A 78 2.53 -3.88 7.72
CA ILE A 78 2.06 -3.71 9.11
C ILE A 78 3.08 -4.23 10.10
N LYS A 79 3.57 -5.46 9.92
CA LYS A 79 4.56 -6.10 10.82
C LYS A 79 5.87 -5.32 10.90
N LYS A 80 6.28 -4.69 9.81
CA LYS A 80 7.46 -3.81 9.78
C LYS A 80 7.16 -2.40 10.28
N GLY A 81 5.93 -2.10 10.71
CA GLY A 81 5.51 -0.77 11.14
C GLY A 81 5.59 0.30 10.06
N LEU A 82 5.61 -0.07 8.77
CA LEU A 82 5.55 0.88 7.65
C LEU A 82 4.11 1.33 7.45
N VAL A 83 3.62 2.12 8.40
CA VAL A 83 2.25 2.63 8.45
C VAL A 83 2.24 4.14 8.65
N SER A 84 1.16 4.80 8.26
CA SER A 84 1.05 6.25 8.39
C SER A 84 0.85 6.67 9.84
N GLN A 85 1.41 7.82 10.22
CA GLN A 85 1.09 8.47 11.49
C GLN A 85 -0.40 8.86 11.56
N GLN A 86 -0.98 9.25 10.41
CA GLN A 86 -2.40 9.52 10.34
C GLN A 86 -3.20 8.25 10.60
N ARG A 87 -4.18 8.35 11.50
CA ARG A 87 -5.14 7.31 11.85
C ARG A 87 -6.54 7.71 11.44
N ASP A 88 -7.37 6.71 11.25
CA ASP A 88 -8.82 6.89 11.26
C ASP A 88 -9.33 7.13 12.70
N HIS A 89 -10.52 7.72 12.83
CA HIS A 89 -11.14 8.05 14.12
C HIS A 89 -11.98 6.91 14.72
N ALA A 90 -12.11 5.78 14.02
CA ALA A 90 -12.78 4.59 14.53
C ALA A 90 -12.08 4.00 15.76
N LYS A 91 -12.82 3.16 16.50
CA LYS A 91 -12.39 2.52 17.75
C LYS A 91 -11.04 1.80 17.64
N GLU A 92 -10.75 1.18 16.50
CA GLU A 92 -9.53 0.40 16.27
C GLU A 92 -8.33 1.23 15.77
N SER A 93 -8.55 2.52 15.47
CA SER A 93 -7.52 3.49 15.09
C SER A 93 -6.58 2.97 13.97
N TRP A 94 -7.19 2.53 12.87
CA TRP A 94 -6.48 1.99 11.72
C TRP A 94 -5.55 3.05 11.08
N PRO A 95 -4.33 2.69 10.64
CA PRO A 95 -3.52 3.60 9.82
C PRO A 95 -4.25 3.96 8.54
N GLN A 96 -4.16 5.23 8.14
CA GLN A 96 -4.73 5.67 6.86
C GLN A 96 -4.03 5.01 5.66
N ASN A 97 -2.72 4.82 5.75
CA ASN A 97 -1.91 4.17 4.72
C ASN A 97 -0.96 3.13 5.33
N ILE A 98 -0.73 2.06 4.59
CA ILE A 98 0.27 1.03 4.85
C ILE A 98 1.16 0.94 3.62
N TRP A 99 2.46 0.78 3.82
CA TRP A 99 3.43 0.63 2.73
C TRP A 99 4.13 -0.72 2.80
N ALA A 100 4.42 -1.25 1.63
CA ALA A 100 5.17 -2.49 1.47
C ALA A 100 6.10 -2.40 0.27
N VAL A 101 7.05 -3.34 0.18
CA VAL A 101 7.94 -3.45 -0.98
C VAL A 101 7.89 -4.89 -1.48
N THR A 102 7.72 -5.07 -2.79
CA THR A 102 7.78 -6.40 -3.42
C THR A 102 9.19 -6.97 -3.38
N ALA A 103 9.34 -8.26 -3.65
CA ALA A 103 10.67 -8.88 -3.80
C ALA A 103 11.53 -8.17 -4.88
N ASP A 104 10.89 -7.66 -5.93
CA ASP A 104 11.54 -6.91 -7.02
C ASP A 104 11.83 -5.43 -6.67
N GLY A 105 11.61 -5.01 -5.42
CA GLY A 105 11.92 -3.65 -4.95
C GLY A 105 10.87 -2.58 -5.30
N ILE A 106 9.67 -3.00 -5.72
CA ILE A 106 8.59 -2.08 -6.09
C ILE A 106 7.86 -1.64 -4.83
N ALA A 107 7.84 -0.33 -4.58
CA ALA A 107 7.13 0.25 -3.44
C ALA A 107 5.62 0.27 -3.71
N LEU A 108 4.84 -0.14 -2.72
CA LEU A 108 3.40 -0.23 -2.75
C LEU A 108 2.80 0.68 -1.68
N GLU A 109 1.66 1.28 -1.98
CA GLU A 109 0.83 1.98 -1.02
C GLU A 109 -0.54 1.34 -0.96
N ALA A 110 -1.00 1.00 0.24
CA ALA A 110 -2.35 0.57 0.53
C ALA A 110 -3.06 1.62 1.39
N ARG A 111 -4.23 2.08 0.94
CA ARG A 111 -5.08 3.05 1.65
C ARG A 111 -6.27 2.36 2.29
N LEU A 112 -6.62 2.81 3.50
CA LEU A 112 -7.82 2.37 4.20
C LEU A 112 -9.05 2.73 3.37
N GLU A 113 -9.87 1.72 3.07
CA GLU A 113 -11.10 1.82 2.28
C GLU A 113 -12.32 1.68 3.19
N ASN A 114 -12.25 0.81 4.20
CA ASN A 114 -13.31 0.62 5.19
C ASN A 114 -12.69 0.49 6.58
N ALA A 115 -12.87 1.53 7.40
CA ALA A 115 -12.36 1.61 8.76
C ALA A 115 -13.08 0.69 9.75
N GLU A 116 -14.37 0.40 9.54
CA GLU A 116 -15.12 -0.53 10.39
C GLU A 116 -14.64 -1.97 10.25
N ARG A 117 -14.05 -2.30 9.10
CA ARG A 117 -13.57 -3.66 8.77
C ARG A 117 -12.05 -3.75 8.61
N GLY A 118 -11.30 -2.68 8.86
CA GLY A 118 -9.85 -2.64 8.61
C GLY A 118 -9.45 -3.09 7.21
N THR A 119 -10.24 -2.72 6.19
CA THR A 119 -10.02 -3.18 4.80
C THR A 119 -9.30 -2.12 3.99
N TYR A 120 -8.27 -2.56 3.26
CA TYR A 120 -7.39 -1.72 2.47
C TYR A 120 -7.44 -2.05 0.98
N HIS A 121 -7.13 -1.06 0.16
CA HIS A 121 -6.84 -1.23 -1.25
C HIS A 121 -5.49 -0.59 -1.59
N GLY A 122 -4.64 -1.29 -2.34
CA GLY A 122 -3.30 -0.80 -2.67
C GLY A 122 -2.92 -0.86 -4.14
N TYR A 123 -1.90 -0.07 -4.47
CA TYR A 123 -1.37 0.17 -5.81
C TYR A 123 0.15 0.40 -5.77
N PRO A 124 0.87 0.16 -6.89
CA PRO A 124 2.27 0.55 -7.00
C PRO A 124 2.43 2.07 -6.89
N MET A 125 3.43 2.50 -6.13
CA MET A 125 3.78 3.91 -6.03
C MET A 125 4.48 4.34 -7.33
N PRO A 126 4.20 5.54 -7.86
CA PRO A 126 4.92 6.06 -9.03
C PRO A 126 6.43 6.13 -8.76
N GLU A 127 7.26 5.77 -9.75
CA GLU A 127 8.73 5.80 -9.60
C GLU A 127 9.28 7.18 -9.22
N GLN A 128 8.58 8.24 -9.60
CA GLN A 128 8.96 9.63 -9.33
C GLN A 128 8.45 10.14 -7.97
N ASP A 129 7.70 9.33 -7.22
CA ASP A 129 7.23 9.69 -5.88
C ASP A 129 8.40 9.60 -4.88
N PRO A 130 8.85 10.73 -4.28
CA PRO A 130 9.96 10.70 -3.33
C PRO A 130 9.69 9.84 -2.10
N LEU A 131 8.41 9.60 -1.77
CA LEU A 131 8.05 8.70 -0.69
C LEU A 131 8.38 7.25 -1.04
N ALA A 132 8.34 6.86 -2.31
CA ALA A 132 8.67 5.49 -2.74
C ALA A 132 10.13 5.14 -2.38
N ASP A 133 11.06 6.08 -2.58
CA ASP A 133 12.46 5.90 -2.19
C ASP A 133 12.62 5.76 -0.68
N ARG A 134 11.86 6.55 0.10
CA ARG A 134 11.86 6.46 1.56
C ARG A 134 11.27 5.14 2.06
N VAL A 135 10.17 4.68 1.45
CA VAL A 135 9.57 3.37 1.75
C VAL A 135 10.57 2.24 1.49
N ARG A 136 11.27 2.26 0.35
CA ARG A 136 12.32 1.27 0.05
C ARG A 136 13.48 1.30 1.05
N GLU A 137 13.91 2.49 1.43
CA GLU A 137 14.99 2.67 2.41
C GLU A 137 14.59 2.11 3.78
N GLU A 138 13.42 2.50 4.28
CA GLU A 138 12.89 2.05 5.56
C GLU A 138 12.55 0.56 5.57
N TRP A 139 12.09 0.01 4.44
CA TRP A 139 11.83 -1.42 4.29
C TRP A 139 13.08 -2.26 4.55
N ARG A 140 14.22 -1.86 3.97
CA ARG A 140 15.52 -2.54 4.16
C ARG A 140 16.03 -2.40 5.58
N LYS A 141 16.00 -1.18 6.15
CA LYS A 141 16.47 -0.92 7.53
C LYS A 141 15.73 -1.74 8.60
N ARG A 142 14.49 -2.16 8.31
CA ARG A 142 13.65 -2.93 9.24
C ARG A 142 13.62 -4.42 8.90
N ASP A 143 14.47 -4.87 7.97
CA ASP A 143 14.75 -6.29 7.69
C ASP A 143 16.10 -6.72 8.30
N GLU A 144 16.95 -5.76 8.64
CA GLU A 144 18.21 -5.90 9.39
C GLU A 144 17.95 -5.87 10.91
#